data_AF-A0A1I7YF54-F1
#
_entry.id   AF-A0A1I7YF54-F1
#
_cell.length_a   1.000
_cell.length_b   1.000
_cell.length_c   1.000
_cell.angle_alpha   90.00
_cell.angle_beta   90.00
_cell.angle_gamma   90.00
#
_symmetry.space_group_name_H-M   'P 1'
#
loop_
_entity.id
_entity.type
_entity.pdbx_description
1 polymer ?
#
loop_
_entity_poly.entity_id
_entity_poly.type
_entity_poly.pdbx_seq_one_letter_code
_entity_poly.pdbx_strand_id
1 'polypeptide(L)'
;MRLPVDSVDLWEVEADEFFETAGPFYDVFYEGPTLKQSTLDALVEKFVGYFDEQMKMLFEKCVLSNKTVRMVIPEDYTRIFNSTSPIDHAKYYSERKIIEPGREVCFRNEDKEKLDLRVHHSFGGWVMWTWCKPSRLPSS
;
A
#
# COMPACT_ATOMS: atom_id res chain seq x y z
N MET A 1 -22.87 18.34 4.62
CA MET A 1 -21.88 17.45 3.97
C MET A 1 -20.97 16.93 5.06
N ARG A 2 -21.16 15.68 5.51
CA ARG A 2 -20.22 15.04 6.44
C ARG A 2 -19.06 14.55 5.60
N LEU A 3 -17.86 15.08 5.83
CA LEU A 3 -16.64 14.52 5.26
C LEU A 3 -16.55 13.08 5.77
N PRO A 4 -16.28 12.07 4.90
CA PRO A 4 -15.98 10.74 5.38
C PRO A 4 -14.80 10.84 6.35
N VAL A 5 -14.87 10.10 7.44
CA VAL A 5 -13.78 10.06 8.40
C VAL A 5 -12.68 9.24 7.74
N ASP A 6 -11.60 9.91 7.35
CA ASP A 6 -10.51 9.30 6.57
C ASP A 6 -9.75 8.22 7.35
N SER A 7 -9.75 8.27 8.70
CA SER A 7 -9.20 7.24 9.56
C SER A 7 -9.81 7.27 10.96
N VAL A 8 -10.00 6.11 11.57
CA VAL A 8 -10.46 5.98 12.96
C VAL A 8 -9.53 5.06 13.74
N ASP A 9 -8.95 5.60 14.81
CA ASP A 9 -8.20 4.86 15.82
C ASP A 9 -9.02 4.77 17.12
N LEU A 10 -9.38 3.56 17.53
CA LEU A 10 -10.13 3.30 18.77
C LEU A 10 -9.35 2.35 19.67
N TRP A 11 -9.20 2.73 20.95
CA TRP A 11 -8.45 1.99 21.96
C TRP A 11 -9.35 1.74 23.18
N GLU A 12 -9.53 0.46 23.54
CA GLU A 12 -10.23 -0.01 24.75
C GLU A 12 -11.67 0.51 24.92
N VAL A 13 -12.41 0.71 23.83
CA VAL A 13 -13.81 1.19 23.87
C VAL A 13 -14.80 0.15 23.33
N GLU A 14 -16.04 0.15 23.83
CA GLU A 14 -17.14 -0.56 23.17
C GLU A 14 -17.50 0.15 21.86
N ALA A 15 -17.10 -0.46 20.74
CA ALA A 15 -17.18 0.16 19.42
C ALA A 15 -18.32 -0.37 18.53
N ASP A 16 -19.16 -1.29 19.04
CA ASP A 16 -20.24 -1.91 18.26
C ASP A 16 -21.19 -0.87 17.65
N GLU A 17 -21.79 -0.01 18.49
CA GLU A 17 -22.75 1.01 18.04
C GLU A 17 -22.07 2.06 17.13
N PHE A 18 -20.80 2.34 17.37
CA PHE A 18 -20.01 3.24 16.54
C PHE A 18 -19.87 2.69 15.12
N PHE A 19 -19.41 1.45 14.97
CA PHE A 19 -19.25 0.83 13.65
C PHE A 19 -20.59 0.59 12.94
N GLU A 20 -21.65 0.26 13.67
CA GLU A 20 -23.00 0.08 13.13
C GLU A 20 -23.61 1.38 12.60
N THR A 21 -23.27 2.54 13.15
CA THR A 21 -23.87 3.83 12.76
C THR A 21 -22.96 4.70 11.90
N ALA A 22 -21.67 4.42 11.87
CA ALA A 22 -20.70 5.19 11.11
C ALA A 22 -20.85 5.07 9.59
N GLY A 23 -20.30 6.06 8.88
CA GLY A 23 -20.21 6.07 7.42
C GLY A 23 -19.11 5.13 6.89
N PRO A 24 -18.85 5.15 5.58
CA PRO A 24 -17.78 4.36 4.99
C PRO A 24 -16.42 4.71 5.62
N PHE A 25 -15.61 3.68 5.84
CA PHE A 25 -14.26 3.79 6.40
C PHE A 25 -13.20 3.48 5.36
N TYR A 26 -12.10 4.24 5.40
CA TYR A 26 -10.91 4.00 4.57
C TYR A 26 -9.83 3.21 5.33
N ASP A 27 -9.68 3.49 6.62
CA ASP A 27 -8.75 2.79 7.50
C ASP A 27 -9.35 2.69 8.91
N VAL A 28 -9.29 1.48 9.48
CA VAL A 28 -9.84 1.18 10.81
C VAL A 28 -8.80 0.38 11.57
N PHE A 29 -8.25 0.99 12.61
CA PHE A 29 -7.46 0.29 13.62
C PHE A 29 -8.26 0.20 14.91
N TYR A 30 -8.55 -1.03 15.33
CA TYR A 30 -9.33 -1.31 16.53
C TYR A 30 -8.56 -2.26 17.44
N GLU A 31 -8.25 -1.78 18.65
CA GLU A 31 -7.68 -2.59 19.72
C GLU A 31 -8.62 -2.51 20.93
N GLY A 32 -9.35 -3.61 21.20
CA GLY A 32 -10.38 -3.62 22.23
C GLY A 32 -11.09 -4.97 22.38
N PRO A 33 -12.20 -5.02 23.13
CA PRO A 33 -12.99 -6.22 23.34
C PRO A 33 -13.49 -6.85 22.03
N THR A 34 -13.79 -8.16 22.05
CA THR A 34 -14.34 -8.88 20.89
C THR A 34 -15.62 -8.22 20.38
N LEU A 35 -15.62 -7.81 19.11
CA LEU A 35 -16.81 -7.25 18.44
C LEU A 35 -17.85 -8.34 18.18
N LYS A 36 -19.13 -7.94 18.15
CA LYS A 36 -20.21 -8.85 17.74
C LYS A 36 -20.10 -9.19 16.26
N GLN A 37 -20.63 -10.35 15.87
CA GLN A 37 -20.63 -10.77 14.46
C GLN A 37 -21.36 -9.77 13.55
N SER A 38 -22.51 -9.23 14.00
CA SER A 38 -23.25 -8.21 13.27
C SER A 38 -22.41 -6.94 13.03
N THR A 39 -21.60 -6.56 14.01
CA THR A 39 -20.68 -5.42 13.90
C THR A 39 -19.58 -5.70 12.90
N LEU A 40 -18.99 -6.90 12.90
CA LEU A 40 -17.97 -7.30 11.92
C LEU A 40 -18.52 -7.29 10.50
N ASP A 41 -19.72 -7.85 10.30
CA ASP A 41 -20.37 -7.88 8.98
C ASP A 41 -20.65 -6.45 8.49
N ALA A 42 -21.16 -5.58 9.37
CA ALA A 42 -21.36 -4.15 9.07
C ALA A 42 -20.05 -3.42 8.77
N LEU A 43 -18.97 -3.77 9.46
CA LEU A 43 -17.64 -3.19 9.24
C LEU A 43 -17.11 -3.61 7.86
N VAL A 44 -17.29 -4.87 7.45
CA VAL A 44 -16.93 -5.37 6.11
C VAL A 44 -17.75 -4.68 5.01
N GLU A 45 -19.05 -4.49 5.21
CA GLU A 45 -19.91 -3.78 4.25
C GLU A 45 -19.54 -2.30 4.09
N LYS A 46 -19.07 -1.68 5.17
CA LYS A 46 -18.67 -0.26 5.23
C LYS A 46 -17.21 -0.02 4.94
N PHE A 47 -16.39 -1.06 4.94
CA PHE A 47 -14.99 -0.97 4.60
C PHE A 47 -14.89 -0.75 3.10
N VAL A 48 -14.65 0.50 2.72
CA VAL A 48 -14.34 0.86 1.34
C VAL A 48 -12.84 0.64 1.21
N GLY A 49 -12.42 -0.62 1.33
CA GLY A 49 -11.02 -0.99 1.40
C GLY A 49 -10.21 -0.41 0.23
N TYR A 50 -8.89 -0.45 0.36
CA TYR A 50 -7.97 -0.14 -0.73
C TYR A 50 -8.15 -1.18 -1.85
N PHE A 51 -9.17 -0.97 -2.69
CA PHE A 51 -9.42 -1.75 -3.90
C PHE A 51 -8.15 -1.70 -4.76
N ASP A 52 -7.82 -2.80 -5.46
CA ASP A 52 -6.67 -2.88 -6.39
C ASP A 52 -6.58 -1.65 -7.31
N GLU A 53 -7.73 -1.08 -7.69
CA GLU A 53 -7.86 0.15 -8.47
C GLU A 53 -7.33 1.40 -7.74
N GLN A 54 -7.59 1.56 -6.44
CA GLN A 54 -7.08 2.67 -5.65
C GLN A 54 -5.57 2.57 -5.43
N MET A 55 -5.07 1.35 -5.16
CA MET A 55 -3.63 1.08 -5.05
C MET A 55 -2.90 1.38 -6.36
N LYS A 56 -3.46 0.94 -7.48
CA LYS A 56 -2.95 1.26 -8.81
C LYS A 56 -2.98 2.77 -9.08
N MET A 57 -4.08 3.45 -8.76
CA MET A 57 -4.19 4.91 -8.92
C MET A 57 -3.14 5.64 -8.07
N LEU A 58 -2.93 5.22 -6.82
CA LEU A 58 -1.95 5.81 -5.93
C LEU A 58 -0.52 5.59 -6.43
N PHE A 59 -0.22 4.37 -6.87
CA PHE A 59 1.04 4.04 -7.52
C PHE A 59 1.30 4.92 -8.75
N GLU A 60 0.31 5.05 -9.64
CA GLU A 60 0.39 5.87 -10.84
C GLU A 60 0.65 7.34 -10.49
N LYS A 61 -0.02 7.89 -9.47
CA LYS A 61 0.25 9.25 -8.98
C LYS A 61 1.69 9.39 -8.48
N CYS A 62 2.23 8.41 -7.75
CA CYS A 62 3.61 8.43 -7.28
C CYS A 62 4.61 8.41 -8.46
N VAL A 63 4.40 7.53 -9.44
CA VAL A 63 5.22 7.46 -10.66
C VAL A 63 5.20 8.78 -11.42
N LEU A 64 4.00 9.34 -11.66
CA LEU A 64 3.83 10.59 -12.40
C LEU A 64 4.37 11.82 -11.65
N SER A 65 4.31 11.82 -10.32
CA SER A 65 4.82 12.92 -9.52
C SER A 65 6.33 13.10 -9.62
N ASN A 66 7.06 12.03 -9.96
CA ASN A 66 8.52 11.97 -9.99
C ASN A 66 9.19 12.52 -8.70
N LYS A 67 8.53 12.31 -7.56
CA LYS A 67 9.00 12.71 -6.23
C LYS A 67 9.44 11.49 -5.43
N THR A 68 10.43 11.70 -4.56
CA THR A 68 10.86 10.66 -3.63
C THR A 68 9.77 10.40 -2.60
N VAL A 69 9.14 9.25 -2.68
CA VAL A 69 8.02 8.83 -1.83
C VAL A 69 8.34 7.48 -1.22
N ARG A 70 7.95 7.29 0.04
CA ARG A 70 8.02 6.01 0.75
C ARG A 70 6.59 5.61 1.13
N MET A 71 6.23 4.37 0.86
CA MET A 71 4.91 3.83 1.14
C MET A 71 5.05 2.44 1.74
N VAL A 72 4.26 2.13 2.74
CA VAL A 72 4.21 0.82 3.39
C VAL A 72 2.81 0.27 3.19
N ILE A 73 2.73 -0.96 2.70
CA ILE A 73 1.47 -1.64 2.39
C ILE A 73 1.51 -3.08 2.92
N PRO A 74 0.35 -3.67 3.29
CA PRO A 74 0.32 -5.05 3.78
C PRO A 74 0.72 -6.03 2.68
N GLU A 75 1.43 -7.10 3.06
CA GLU A 75 2.02 -8.08 2.16
C GLU A 75 0.97 -8.84 1.34
N ASP A 76 -0.20 -9.09 1.93
CA ASP A 76 -1.29 -9.85 1.29
C ASP A 76 -1.77 -9.20 -0.02
N TYR A 77 -1.58 -7.89 -0.16
CA TYR A 77 -1.89 -7.14 -1.39
C TYR A 77 -0.75 -7.16 -2.41
N THR A 78 0.43 -7.59 -1.97
CA THR A 78 1.65 -7.58 -2.75
C THR A 78 2.05 -8.97 -3.17
N ARG A 79 1.26 -9.51 -4.10
CA ARG A 79 1.73 -10.55 -5.03
C ARG A 79 2.87 -10.05 -5.95
N ILE A 80 3.62 -9.00 -5.59
CA ILE A 80 4.64 -8.28 -6.38
C ILE A 80 5.81 -9.19 -6.77
N PHE A 81 6.11 -10.19 -5.95
CA PHE A 81 7.12 -11.18 -6.27
C PHE A 81 6.61 -12.27 -7.23
N ASN A 82 5.30 -12.41 -7.38
CA ASN A 82 4.61 -13.39 -8.23
C ASN A 82 3.95 -12.69 -9.45
N SER A 83 3.51 -13.46 -10.45
CA SER A 83 2.94 -12.92 -11.70
C SER A 83 1.54 -12.29 -11.57
N THR A 84 1.03 -12.16 -10.35
CA THR A 84 -0.37 -11.81 -10.04
C THR A 84 -0.49 -10.51 -9.26
N SER A 85 0.54 -9.66 -9.32
CA SER A 85 0.51 -8.30 -8.79
C SER A 85 -0.57 -7.45 -9.47
N PRO A 86 -1.34 -6.62 -8.73
CA PRO A 86 -2.28 -5.67 -9.34
C PRO A 86 -1.58 -4.55 -10.13
N ILE A 87 -0.25 -4.41 -9.97
CA ILE A 87 0.56 -3.43 -10.69
C ILE A 87 1.43 -4.12 -11.73
N ASP A 88 1.23 -3.71 -12.98
CA ASP A 88 2.15 -4.02 -14.07
C ASP A 88 3.37 -3.08 -14.02
N HIS A 89 4.42 -3.51 -13.32
CA HIS A 89 5.66 -2.74 -13.22
C HIS A 89 6.37 -2.57 -14.58
N ALA A 90 6.18 -3.49 -15.53
CA ALA A 90 6.81 -3.42 -16.85
C ALA A 90 6.26 -2.25 -17.69
N LYS A 91 5.05 -1.77 -17.39
CA LYS A 91 4.49 -0.55 -17.98
C LYS A 91 5.29 0.72 -17.62
N TYR A 92 5.93 0.74 -16.47
CA TYR A 92 6.53 1.97 -15.90
C TYR A 92 8.06 1.94 -15.78
N TYR A 93 8.67 0.76 -15.85
CA TYR A 93 10.10 0.55 -15.67
C TYR A 93 10.62 -0.45 -16.71
N SER A 94 11.78 -0.15 -17.28
CA SER A 94 12.40 -0.98 -18.33
C SER A 94 13.21 -2.14 -17.76
N GLU A 95 13.72 -2.02 -16.53
CA GLU A 95 14.61 -3.01 -15.92
C GLU A 95 14.06 -3.45 -14.55
N ARG A 96 14.14 -4.75 -14.28
CA ARG A 96 13.93 -5.35 -12.95
C ARG A 96 15.22 -6.02 -12.50
N LYS A 97 15.73 -5.60 -11.35
CA LYS A 97 16.91 -6.17 -10.71
C LYS A 97 16.55 -6.72 -9.32
N ILE A 98 16.83 -8.00 -9.09
CA ILE A 98 16.74 -8.60 -7.76
C ILE A 98 17.98 -8.17 -6.97
N ILE A 99 17.79 -7.53 -5.82
CA ILE A 99 18.87 -7.08 -4.94
C ILE A 99 19.14 -8.16 -3.89
N GLU A 100 18.10 -8.63 -3.22
CA GLU A 100 18.13 -9.74 -2.26
C GLU A 100 16.95 -10.67 -2.58
N PRO A 101 17.19 -11.96 -2.93
CA PRO A 101 16.12 -12.88 -3.30
C PRO A 101 15.05 -12.98 -2.22
N GLY A 102 13.78 -12.81 -2.60
CA GLY A 102 12.64 -12.86 -1.69
C GLY A 102 12.49 -11.65 -0.76
N ARG A 103 13.43 -10.71 -0.78
CA ARG A 103 13.43 -9.57 0.15
C ARG A 103 13.48 -8.20 -0.50
N GLU A 104 14.26 -8.03 -1.57
CA GLU A 104 14.40 -6.72 -2.20
C GLU A 104 14.53 -6.81 -3.72
N VAL A 105 13.71 -6.03 -4.41
CA VAL A 105 13.71 -5.86 -5.86
C VAL A 105 13.74 -4.38 -6.20
N CYS A 106 14.53 -4.01 -7.21
CA CYS A 106 14.62 -2.66 -7.74
C CYS A 106 14.11 -2.65 -9.19
N PHE A 107 13.18 -1.74 -9.48
CA PHE A 107 12.69 -1.45 -10.82
C PHE A 107 13.26 -0.11 -11.28
N ARG A 108 13.85 -0.07 -12.47
CA ARG A 108 14.64 1.07 -12.95
C ARG A 108 14.17 1.58 -14.29
N ASN A 109 14.39 2.87 -14.49
CA ASN A 109 14.19 3.55 -15.76
C ASN A 109 15.52 3.81 -16.48
N GLU A 110 15.49 3.72 -17.82
CA GLU A 110 16.62 4.13 -18.66
C GLU A 110 16.86 5.63 -18.54
N ASP A 111 15.76 6.39 -18.51
CA ASP A 111 15.71 7.82 -18.25
C ASP A 111 16.19 8.14 -16.84
N LYS A 112 17.31 8.88 -16.76
CA LYS A 112 17.99 9.23 -15.49
C LYS A 112 17.25 10.32 -14.71
N GLU A 113 16.28 11.00 -15.33
CA GLU A 113 15.44 11.98 -14.64
C GLU A 113 14.30 11.31 -13.89
N LYS A 114 13.92 10.08 -14.27
CA LYS A 114 12.91 9.29 -13.58
C LYS A 114 13.48 8.56 -12.38
N LEU A 115 12.68 8.49 -11.31
CA LEU A 115 13.04 7.75 -10.11
C LEU A 115 12.98 6.23 -10.34
N ASP A 116 13.83 5.51 -9.62
CA ASP A 116 13.78 4.06 -9.48
C ASP A 116 12.82 3.71 -8.35
N LEU A 117 12.12 2.58 -8.49
CA LEU A 117 11.29 2.02 -7.42
C LEU A 117 12.02 0.87 -6.75
N ARG A 118 12.19 0.94 -5.44
CA ARG A 118 12.63 -0.18 -4.61
C ARG A 118 11.44 -0.77 -3.88
N VAL A 119 11.30 -2.07 -3.97
CA VAL A 119 10.32 -2.87 -3.24
C VAL A 119 11.08 -3.71 -2.23
N HIS A 120 10.87 -3.43 -0.95
CA HIS A 120 11.51 -4.14 0.15
C HIS A 120 10.45 -4.85 0.99
N HIS A 121 10.61 -6.14 1.16
CA HIS A 121 9.81 -6.96 2.05
C HIS A 121 10.36 -6.85 3.47
N SER A 122 9.51 -6.38 4.38
CA SER A 122 9.84 -6.23 5.79
C SER A 122 9.23 -7.37 6.60
N PHE A 123 9.90 -7.71 7.71
CA PHE A 123 9.39 -8.69 8.66
C PHE A 123 8.02 -8.25 9.20
N GLY A 124 7.06 -9.18 9.24
CA GLY A 124 5.72 -8.93 9.79
C GLY A 124 4.62 -8.74 8.75
N GLY A 125 4.81 -9.18 7.50
CA GLY A 125 3.73 -9.13 6.51
C GLY A 125 3.55 -7.75 5.89
N TRP A 126 4.62 -6.97 5.73
CA TRP A 126 4.56 -5.64 5.14
C TRP A 126 5.55 -5.51 3.99
N VAL A 127 5.13 -4.82 2.93
CA VAL A 127 5.99 -4.46 1.81
C VAL A 127 6.09 -2.95 1.72
N MET A 128 7.31 -2.49 1.49
CA MET A 128 7.66 -1.10 1.41
C MET A 128 8.08 -0.73 0.00
N TRP A 129 7.42 0.26 -0.56
CA TRP A 129 7.80 0.91 -1.81
C TRP A 129 8.55 2.19 -1.53
N THR A 130 9.67 2.37 -2.22
CA THR A 130 10.49 3.59 -2.12
C THR A 130 10.86 4.06 -3.51
N TRP A 131 10.37 5.23 -3.90
CA TRP A 131 10.85 5.95 -5.08
C TRP A 131 12.08 6.75 -4.70
N CYS A 132 13.21 6.41 -5.30
CA CYS A 132 14.49 7.05 -5.00
C CYS A 132 15.22 7.44 -6.28
N LYS A 133 16.11 8.43 -6.16
CA LYS A 133 16.96 8.82 -7.29
C LYS A 133 17.79 7.61 -7.75
N PRO A 134 18.04 7.46 -9.07
CA PRO A 134 18.84 6.36 -9.58
C PRO A 134 20.21 6.33 -8.91
N SER A 135 20.51 5.28 -8.15
CA SER A 135 21.82 5.08 -7.54
C SER A 135 22.73 4.43 -8.57
N ARG A 136 23.11 5.17 -9.62
CA ARG A 136 24.17 4.75 -10.53
C ARG A 136 25.49 5.22 -9.91
N LEU A 137 26.28 4.28 -9.36
CA LEU A 137 27.71 4.52 -9.22
C LEU A 137 28.24 4.86 -10.63
N PRO A 138 29.12 5.86 -10.79
CA PRO A 138 29.74 6.12 -12.08
C PRO A 138 30.40 4.81 -12.52
N SER A 139 30.00 4.32 -13.69
CA SER A 139 30.66 3.20 -14.35
C SER A 139 32.15 3.52 -14.39
N SER A 140 32.96 2.73 -13.69
CA SER A 140 34.42 2.76 -13.86
C SER A 140 34.80 2.22 -15.23
#